data_AF-A0A838XDK0-F1
#
_entry.id   AF-A0A838XDK0-F1
#
_cell.length_a   1.000
_cell.length_b   1.000
_cell.length_c   1.000
_cell.angle_alpha   90.00
_cell.angle_beta   90.00
_cell.angle_gamma   90.00
#
_symmetry.space_group_name_H-M   'P 1'
#
loop_
_entity.id
_entity.type
_entity.pdbx_description
1 polymer ?
#
loop_
_entity_poly.entity_id
_entity_poly.type
_entity_poly.pdbx_seq_one_letter_code
_entity_poly.pdbx_strand_id
1 'polypeptide(L)'
;MLAAVTALALAVGLAHATPAAADESARPAGEHYVALGDSYVAGPGIEGQVHPGCGRSDRNYPSLVASALGTASFTDASCSAATTKHLWTPQSTYGEMNPAQLDALRPTTTLVTLGTIGGNDIDIAGIAGVCILSGCAEPAVEEHRAAIDALEPVYRGLIAEIRRRSPLARIVTVGYGTAMPSTACEALGTATETDLRYVQGLVDRLSDTLRRVASEEAVSFVEMRDLPGWQEHSACAAPEAQWIRGLETHGDGVQLHPSALGMVAMAGHVLKTITAARPAPPAESQPLPSAPPVTSPKPVPSPAPTAKPVPTSAQRLGAAVSTLRLRAVCSGPRASRRVTLRISGGHGLVRGSTFRLGRSVIARDTRAPFTLTRSSSALKRTKFRGAASARVVLRHGTASRAVMLRAPRPGCLR
;
A
#
# COMPACT_ATOMS: atom_id res chain seq x y z
N MET A 1 -7.51 97.14 32.35
CA MET A 1 -6.89 96.53 31.15
C MET A 1 -7.06 95.02 31.28
N LEU A 2 -7.98 94.43 30.51
CA LEU A 2 -8.22 92.98 30.47
C LEU A 2 -7.12 92.31 29.64
N ALA A 3 -6.48 91.27 30.17
CA ALA A 3 -5.58 90.38 29.44
C ALA A 3 -6.27 89.04 29.18
N ALA A 4 -6.39 88.69 27.90
CA ALA A 4 -7.08 87.50 27.41
C ALA A 4 -6.21 86.24 27.53
N VAL A 5 -6.79 85.16 28.06
CA VAL A 5 -6.20 83.81 28.07
C VAL A 5 -6.72 83.07 26.84
N THR A 6 -5.82 82.70 25.93
CA THR A 6 -6.10 81.88 24.74
C THR A 6 -5.91 80.41 25.10
N ALA A 7 -6.99 79.63 25.04
CA ALA A 7 -6.96 78.18 25.24
C ALA A 7 -6.63 77.47 23.91
N LEU A 8 -5.55 76.69 23.90
CA LEU A 8 -5.12 75.86 22.77
C LEU A 8 -5.81 74.49 22.86
N ALA A 9 -6.73 74.20 21.94
CA ALA A 9 -7.40 72.90 21.86
C ALA A 9 -6.53 71.89 21.10
N LEU A 10 -6.13 70.81 21.77
CA LEU A 10 -5.39 69.68 21.18
C LEU A 10 -6.41 68.70 20.55
N ALA A 11 -6.45 68.62 19.22
CA ALA A 11 -7.26 67.64 18.50
C ALA A 11 -6.52 66.29 18.45
N VAL A 12 -7.00 65.30 19.22
CA VAL A 12 -6.53 63.91 19.15
C VAL A 12 -7.24 63.22 17.98
N GLY A 13 -6.53 63.01 16.88
CA GLY A 13 -7.03 62.22 15.76
C GLY A 13 -7.01 60.72 16.08
N LEU A 14 -8.17 60.15 16.42
CA LEU A 14 -8.33 58.68 16.48
C LEU A 14 -8.32 58.12 15.05
N ALA A 15 -7.16 57.62 14.62
CA ALA A 15 -7.05 56.77 13.44
C ALA A 15 -7.85 55.48 13.69
N HIS A 16 -9.04 55.40 13.10
CA HIS A 16 -9.83 54.18 13.06
C HIS A 16 -9.13 53.21 12.11
N ALA A 17 -8.33 52.30 12.66
CA ALA A 17 -7.83 51.15 11.93
C ALA A 17 -9.02 50.27 11.56
N THR A 18 -9.50 50.40 10.32
CA THR A 18 -10.43 49.43 9.74
C THR A 18 -9.75 48.07 9.75
N PRO A 19 -10.33 47.02 10.36
CA PRO A 19 -9.77 45.69 10.25
C PRO A 19 -9.76 45.32 8.78
N ALA A 20 -8.58 45.02 8.25
CA ALA A 20 -8.45 44.41 6.94
C ALA A 20 -9.25 43.11 6.98
N ALA A 21 -10.37 43.07 6.25
CA ALA A 21 -11.03 41.81 5.95
C ALA A 21 -9.96 40.91 5.32
N ALA A 22 -9.60 39.84 6.02
CA ALA A 22 -8.74 38.81 5.46
C ALA A 22 -9.41 38.34 4.18
N ASP A 23 -8.68 38.45 3.07
CA ASP A 23 -9.15 38.13 1.74
C ASP A 23 -9.59 36.66 1.70
N GLU A 24 -10.90 36.42 1.75
CA GLU A 24 -11.53 35.08 1.70
C GLU A 24 -11.34 34.42 0.30
N SER A 25 -10.67 35.12 -0.62
CA SER A 25 -10.51 34.79 -2.04
C SER A 25 -9.35 33.85 -2.39
N ALA A 26 -8.59 33.30 -1.44
CA ALA A 26 -7.40 32.49 -1.75
C ALA A 26 -7.54 30.98 -1.48
N ARG A 27 -8.73 30.44 -1.19
CA ARG A 27 -8.88 28.98 -1.09
C ARG A 27 -9.01 28.38 -2.50
N PRO A 28 -8.10 27.50 -2.92
CA PRO A 28 -8.17 26.92 -4.26
C PRO A 28 -9.44 26.08 -4.42
N ALA A 29 -9.99 26.07 -5.63
CA ALA A 29 -11.25 25.39 -5.90
C ALA A 29 -11.08 23.86 -5.83
N GLY A 30 -11.93 23.21 -5.03
CA GLY A 30 -11.89 21.77 -4.82
C GLY A 30 -10.81 21.32 -3.83
N GLU A 31 -10.70 20.01 -3.65
CA GLU A 31 -9.76 19.41 -2.69
C GLU A 31 -8.42 19.08 -3.40
N HIS A 32 -7.33 19.67 -2.94
CA HIS A 32 -5.95 19.38 -3.36
C HIS A 32 -5.28 18.50 -2.31
N TYR A 33 -5.12 17.22 -2.64
CA TYR A 33 -4.73 16.20 -1.69
C TYR A 33 -3.27 15.76 -1.87
N VAL A 34 -2.50 15.76 -0.78
CA VAL A 34 -1.17 15.15 -0.71
C VAL A 34 -1.16 14.00 0.30
N ALA A 35 -0.63 12.85 -0.09
CA ALA A 35 -0.44 11.71 0.81
C ALA A 35 1.04 11.46 1.07
N LEU A 36 1.41 11.33 2.34
CA LEU A 36 2.77 11.06 2.82
C LEU A 36 2.78 9.74 3.59
N GLY A 37 3.94 9.10 3.68
CA GLY A 37 4.18 7.95 4.57
C GLY A 37 5.01 6.83 3.94
N ASP A 38 4.91 5.66 4.53
CA ASP A 38 5.77 4.52 4.23
C ASP A 38 5.11 3.46 3.30
N SER A 39 5.59 2.22 3.35
CA SER A 39 5.07 1.10 2.55
C SER A 39 3.63 0.72 2.87
N TYR A 40 3.13 0.94 4.09
CA TYR A 40 1.73 0.70 4.43
C TYR A 40 0.80 1.73 3.76
N VAL A 41 1.36 2.84 3.32
CA VAL A 41 0.69 3.86 2.49
C VAL A 41 0.91 3.58 1.01
N ALA A 42 2.13 3.22 0.60
CA ALA A 42 2.50 3.06 -0.81
C ALA A 42 1.84 1.83 -1.47
N GLY A 43 1.63 0.74 -0.73
CA GLY A 43 1.07 -0.50 -1.27
C GLY A 43 2.00 -1.26 -2.23
N PRO A 44 3.24 -1.60 -1.80
CA PRO A 44 4.19 -2.34 -2.63
C PRO A 44 3.67 -3.73 -2.97
N GLY A 45 3.92 -4.16 -4.21
CA GLY A 45 3.53 -5.48 -4.70
C GLY A 45 2.03 -5.65 -5.00
N ILE A 46 1.19 -4.67 -4.65
CA ILE A 46 -0.20 -4.60 -5.11
C ILE A 46 -0.18 -4.24 -6.60
N GLU A 47 -1.13 -4.76 -7.39
CA GLU A 47 -1.25 -4.39 -8.81
C GLU A 47 -1.31 -2.87 -9.02
N GLY A 48 -0.91 -2.39 -10.21
CA GLY A 48 -0.97 -0.96 -10.54
C GLY A 48 0.21 -0.15 -9.98
N GLN A 49 1.42 -0.71 -9.98
CA GLN A 49 2.64 -0.02 -9.54
C GLN A 49 2.98 1.16 -10.47
N VAL A 50 2.54 2.36 -10.11
CA VAL A 50 2.73 3.61 -10.89
C VAL A 50 4.01 4.35 -10.54
N HIS A 51 4.63 4.05 -9.39
CA HIS A 51 5.97 4.54 -9.05
C HIS A 51 6.83 3.39 -8.49
N PRO A 52 7.41 2.55 -9.37
CA PRO A 52 8.19 1.38 -8.95
C PRO A 52 9.35 1.72 -8.01
N GLY A 53 10.01 2.86 -8.20
CA GLY A 53 11.05 3.39 -7.31
C GLY A 53 10.64 3.61 -5.86
N CYS A 54 9.33 3.60 -5.56
CA CYS A 54 8.77 3.68 -4.21
C CYS A 54 7.87 2.50 -3.86
N GLY A 55 7.71 1.53 -4.76
CA GLY A 55 6.73 0.46 -4.61
C GLY A 55 5.30 1.00 -4.47
N ARG A 56 4.96 2.07 -5.20
CA ARG A 56 3.67 2.75 -5.05
C ARG A 56 2.62 2.25 -6.03
N SER A 57 1.50 1.75 -5.51
CA SER A 57 0.33 1.31 -6.27
C SER A 57 -0.70 2.43 -6.45
N ASP A 58 -1.36 2.49 -7.60
CA ASP A 58 -2.56 3.32 -7.83
C ASP A 58 -3.84 2.73 -7.18
N ARG A 59 -3.72 1.59 -6.51
CA ARG A 59 -4.76 0.92 -5.71
C ARG A 59 -4.46 0.96 -4.21
N ASN A 60 -3.48 1.76 -3.79
CA ASN A 60 -3.24 1.99 -2.38
C ASN A 60 -4.34 2.87 -1.75
N TYR A 61 -4.42 2.89 -0.42
CA TYR A 61 -5.53 3.59 0.23
C TYR A 61 -5.60 5.09 -0.11
N PRO A 62 -4.49 5.85 -0.28
CA PRO A 62 -4.58 7.24 -0.69
C PRO A 62 -5.19 7.44 -2.07
N SER A 63 -4.82 6.61 -3.05
CA SER A 63 -5.40 6.71 -4.40
C SER A 63 -6.90 6.44 -4.40
N LEU A 64 -7.34 5.47 -3.58
CA LEU A 64 -8.76 5.16 -3.40
C LEU A 64 -9.50 6.31 -2.69
N VAL A 65 -8.90 6.92 -1.67
CA VAL A 65 -9.44 8.11 -0.98
C VAL A 65 -9.57 9.29 -1.96
N ALA A 66 -8.52 9.56 -2.74
CA ALA A 66 -8.50 10.65 -3.72
C ALA A 66 -9.62 10.50 -4.76
N SER A 67 -9.77 9.28 -5.30
CA SER A 67 -10.83 8.94 -6.24
C SER A 67 -12.22 9.12 -5.64
N ALA A 68 -12.42 8.69 -4.39
CA ALA A 68 -13.72 8.79 -3.72
C ALA A 68 -14.10 10.23 -3.36
N LEU A 69 -13.13 11.08 -3.05
CA LEU A 69 -13.35 12.50 -2.76
C LEU A 69 -13.54 13.35 -4.03
N GLY A 70 -13.16 12.86 -5.21
CA GLY A 70 -13.16 13.65 -6.44
C GLY A 70 -12.21 14.84 -6.36
N THR A 71 -11.01 14.62 -5.83
CA THR A 71 -10.01 15.69 -5.61
C THR A 71 -9.66 16.43 -6.90
N ALA A 72 -9.52 17.75 -6.83
CA ALA A 72 -9.10 18.59 -7.95
C ALA A 72 -7.66 18.27 -8.38
N SER A 73 -6.80 17.91 -7.43
CA SER A 73 -5.49 17.32 -7.71
C SER A 73 -5.09 16.36 -6.62
N PHE A 74 -4.30 15.35 -6.97
CA PHE A 74 -3.76 14.38 -6.03
C PHE A 74 -2.27 14.15 -6.29
N THR A 75 -1.46 14.27 -5.25
CA THR A 75 -0.06 13.85 -5.25
C THR A 75 0.15 12.83 -4.13
N ASP A 76 0.40 11.59 -4.52
CA ASP A 76 0.94 10.61 -3.59
C ASP A 76 2.46 10.77 -3.55
N ALA A 77 3.04 10.94 -2.37
CA ALA A 77 4.49 10.98 -2.12
C ALA A 77 4.94 9.89 -1.14
N SER A 78 4.05 8.95 -0.79
CA SER A 78 4.42 7.80 0.01
C SER A 78 5.46 6.93 -0.68
N CYS A 79 6.33 6.31 0.12
CA CYS A 79 7.44 5.53 -0.38
C CYS A 79 7.78 4.36 0.54
N SER A 80 7.92 3.17 -0.02
CA SER A 80 8.29 1.99 0.75
C SER A 80 9.66 2.14 1.39
N ALA A 81 9.83 1.57 2.59
CA ALA A 81 11.05 1.70 3.41
C ALA A 81 11.37 3.14 3.88
N ALA A 82 10.46 4.10 3.70
CA ALA A 82 10.65 5.44 4.23
C ALA A 82 10.69 5.39 5.77
N THR A 83 11.83 5.80 6.33
CA THR A 83 11.93 6.30 7.70
C THR A 83 11.51 7.79 7.78
N THR A 84 11.27 8.32 8.98
CA THR A 84 10.85 9.72 9.18
C THR A 84 11.79 10.74 8.53
N LYS A 85 13.10 10.47 8.46
CA LYS A 85 14.08 11.36 7.80
C LYS A 85 13.78 11.61 6.31
N HIS A 86 13.15 10.67 5.63
CA HIS A 86 12.86 10.76 4.19
C HIS A 86 11.69 11.70 3.88
N LEU A 87 11.00 12.18 4.90
CA LEU A 87 10.05 13.27 4.74
C LEU A 87 10.81 14.57 4.37
N TRP A 88 12.02 14.77 4.92
CA TRP A 88 12.85 15.96 4.66
C TRP A 88 13.97 15.75 3.64
N THR A 89 14.40 14.51 3.44
CA THR A 89 15.56 14.20 2.59
C THR A 89 15.21 13.19 1.50
N PRO A 90 15.87 13.24 0.34
CA PRO A 90 15.67 12.25 -0.71
C PRO A 90 15.93 10.81 -0.24
N GLN A 91 15.17 9.87 -0.79
CA GLN A 91 15.26 8.44 -0.47
C GLN A 91 15.75 7.64 -1.66
N SER A 92 16.84 6.90 -1.49
CA SER A 92 17.25 5.86 -2.44
C SER A 92 16.59 4.53 -2.07
N THR A 93 15.66 4.05 -2.90
CA THR A 93 15.02 2.74 -2.72
C THR A 93 14.63 2.14 -4.07
N TYR A 94 14.55 0.81 -4.14
CA TYR A 94 14.33 0.06 -5.39
C TYR A 94 15.22 0.47 -6.59
N GLY A 95 16.42 1.02 -6.33
CA GLY A 95 17.35 1.46 -7.37
C GLY A 95 17.04 2.85 -7.95
N GLU A 96 16.10 3.59 -7.37
CA GLU A 96 15.73 4.94 -7.79
C GLU A 96 15.93 5.94 -6.64
N MET A 97 16.26 7.19 -7.00
CA MET A 97 16.31 8.31 -6.06
C MET A 97 14.97 9.03 -6.09
N ASN A 98 14.27 9.01 -4.97
CA ASN A 98 12.97 9.64 -4.79
C ASN A 98 13.15 10.96 -4.02
N PRO A 99 12.46 12.04 -4.40
CA PRO A 99 12.51 13.30 -3.66
C PRO A 99 12.10 13.16 -2.20
N ALA A 100 12.43 14.16 -1.38
CA ALA A 100 11.88 14.25 -0.03
C ALA A 100 10.35 14.37 -0.11
N GLN A 101 9.62 13.62 0.72
CA GLN A 101 8.16 13.58 0.56
C GLN A 101 7.50 14.95 0.81
N LEU A 102 8.05 15.78 1.70
CA LEU A 102 7.54 17.12 1.97
C LEU A 102 7.70 18.09 0.78
N ASP A 103 8.44 17.72 -0.27
CA ASP A 103 8.54 18.51 -1.50
C ASP A 103 7.26 18.41 -2.35
N ALA A 104 6.38 17.45 -2.06
CA ALA A 104 5.06 17.34 -2.68
C ALA A 104 4.07 18.41 -2.17
N LEU A 105 4.35 19.03 -1.02
CA LEU A 105 3.48 20.01 -0.39
C LEU A 105 3.53 21.36 -1.12
N ARG A 106 2.37 21.98 -1.25
CA ARG A 106 2.21 23.31 -1.86
C ARG A 106 1.39 24.21 -0.95
N PRO A 107 1.51 25.54 -1.07
CA PRO A 107 0.64 26.47 -0.33
C PRO A 107 -0.85 26.25 -0.60
N THR A 108 -1.19 25.73 -1.78
CA THR A 108 -2.56 25.42 -2.23
C THR A 108 -3.05 24.03 -1.82
N THR A 109 -2.24 23.20 -1.16
CA THR A 109 -2.72 21.91 -0.64
C THR A 109 -3.78 22.14 0.42
N THR A 110 -4.93 21.46 0.31
CA THR A 110 -6.08 21.62 1.22
C THR A 110 -6.33 20.39 2.11
N LEU A 111 -5.79 19.24 1.72
CA LEU A 111 -5.80 18.01 2.52
C LEU A 111 -4.42 17.35 2.49
N VAL A 112 -3.92 16.98 3.66
CA VAL A 112 -2.74 16.12 3.80
C VAL A 112 -3.10 14.91 4.63
N THR A 113 -2.83 13.71 4.12
CA THR A 113 -2.73 12.53 4.99
C THR A 113 -1.27 12.32 5.34
N LEU A 114 -0.94 12.46 6.62
CA LEU A 114 0.32 11.95 7.14
C LEU A 114 0.06 10.51 7.52
N GLY A 115 0.30 9.62 6.56
CA GLY A 115 0.11 8.19 6.71
C GLY A 115 1.08 7.56 7.71
N THR A 116 1.05 6.24 7.78
CA THR A 116 1.98 5.49 8.61
C THR A 116 3.43 5.82 8.29
N ILE A 117 4.24 6.04 9.32
CA ILE A 117 5.67 6.32 9.25
C ILE A 117 6.27 6.01 10.64
N GLY A 118 7.58 5.76 10.72
CA GLY A 118 8.25 5.43 11.99
C GLY A 118 8.55 3.95 12.17
N GLY A 119 7.78 3.04 11.55
CA GLY A 119 8.04 1.60 11.62
C GLY A 119 9.40 1.19 11.06
N ASN A 120 9.87 1.88 10.02
CA ASN A 120 11.19 1.66 9.43
C ASN A 120 12.33 2.31 10.25
N ASP A 121 12.04 3.31 11.07
CA ASP A 121 13.05 3.97 11.93
C ASP A 121 13.57 3.03 13.02
N ILE A 122 12.73 2.07 13.45
CA ILE A 122 13.07 1.05 14.44
C ILE A 122 13.12 -0.37 13.86
N ASP A 123 13.10 -0.50 12.53
CA ASP A 123 13.15 -1.79 11.81
C ASP A 123 12.12 -2.84 12.28
N ILE A 124 10.85 -2.44 12.43
CA ILE A 124 9.77 -3.39 12.81
C ILE A 124 9.73 -4.60 11.89
N ALA A 125 9.96 -4.42 10.58
CA ALA A 125 9.95 -5.51 9.62
C ALA A 125 11.07 -6.54 9.92
N GLY A 126 12.29 -6.06 10.23
CA GLY A 126 13.39 -6.93 10.67
C GLY A 126 13.09 -7.64 11.99
N ILE A 127 12.58 -6.90 12.99
CA ILE A 127 12.17 -7.47 14.29
C ILE A 127 11.11 -8.55 14.10
N ALA A 128 10.06 -8.26 13.33
CA ALA A 128 8.99 -9.21 13.03
C ALA A 128 9.53 -10.44 12.31
N GLY A 129 10.44 -10.27 11.35
CA GLY A 129 11.10 -11.37 10.66
C GLY A 129 11.87 -12.29 11.60
N VAL A 130 12.65 -11.74 12.52
CA VAL A 130 13.38 -12.52 13.55
C VAL A 130 12.40 -13.25 14.47
N CYS A 131 11.42 -12.53 15.00
CA CYS A 131 10.39 -13.08 15.87
C CYS A 131 9.62 -14.24 15.22
N ILE A 132 9.26 -14.11 13.94
CA ILE A 132 8.53 -15.12 13.20
C ILE A 132 9.38 -16.38 12.94
N LEU A 133 10.67 -16.21 12.66
CA LEU A 133 11.55 -17.32 12.28
C LEU A 133 12.16 -18.05 13.48
N SER A 134 12.47 -17.33 14.55
CA SER A 134 13.32 -17.81 15.65
C SER A 134 12.75 -17.54 17.04
N GLY A 135 11.58 -16.89 17.13
CA GLY A 135 11.05 -16.33 18.37
C GLY A 135 11.68 -14.98 18.72
N CYS A 136 10.97 -14.18 19.51
CA CYS A 136 11.50 -12.93 20.04
C CYS A 136 12.34 -13.22 21.28
N ALA A 137 13.60 -12.77 21.29
CA ALA A 137 14.33 -12.67 22.54
C ALA A 137 13.85 -11.40 23.27
N GLU A 138 13.40 -11.53 24.52
CA GLU A 138 12.91 -10.45 25.38
C GLU A 138 13.88 -9.26 25.67
N PRO A 139 15.24 -9.34 25.63
CA PRO A 139 16.07 -8.35 26.32
C PRO A 139 16.10 -6.94 25.71
N ALA A 140 15.49 -6.69 24.54
CA ALA A 140 15.52 -5.38 23.87
C ALA A 140 14.17 -4.63 23.89
N VAL A 141 13.15 -5.12 24.62
CA VAL A 141 11.80 -4.52 24.64
C VAL A 141 11.83 -3.02 24.98
N GLU A 142 12.57 -2.64 26.02
CA GLU A 142 12.65 -1.25 26.48
C GLU A 142 13.44 -0.33 25.54
N GLU A 143 14.44 -0.87 24.83
CA GLU A 143 15.20 -0.11 23.83
C GLU A 143 14.32 0.24 22.62
N HIS A 144 13.60 -0.75 22.07
CA HIS A 144 12.69 -0.50 20.95
C HIS A 144 11.57 0.47 21.34
N ARG A 145 11.06 0.33 22.57
CA ARG A 145 10.11 1.25 23.16
C ARG A 145 10.68 2.68 23.20
N ALA A 146 11.85 2.88 23.81
CA ALA A 146 12.48 4.20 23.90
C ALA A 146 12.74 4.81 22.51
N ALA A 147 13.15 3.99 21.54
CA ALA A 147 13.35 4.44 20.16
C ALA A 147 12.04 4.94 19.50
N ILE A 148 10.92 4.27 19.77
CA ILE A 148 9.59 4.72 19.32
C ILE A 148 9.20 6.05 19.99
N ASP A 149 9.42 6.20 21.30
CA ASP A 149 9.09 7.44 22.02
C ASP A 149 9.90 8.62 21.51
N ALA A 150 11.15 8.39 21.11
CA ALA A 150 12.02 9.40 20.53
C ALA A 150 11.50 9.97 19.20
N LEU A 151 10.50 9.34 18.56
CA LEU A 151 9.84 9.88 17.36
C LEU A 151 8.81 10.97 17.67
N GLU A 152 8.38 11.13 18.92
CA GLU A 152 7.43 12.17 19.30
C GLU A 152 7.83 13.59 18.85
N PRO A 153 9.03 14.12 19.20
CA PRO A 153 9.45 15.43 18.73
C PRO A 153 9.57 15.50 17.20
N VAL A 154 9.86 14.38 16.54
CA VAL A 154 9.92 14.29 15.07
C VAL A 154 8.52 14.47 14.47
N TYR A 155 7.50 13.84 15.03
CA TYR A 155 6.11 14.01 14.59
C TYR A 155 5.59 15.44 14.79
N ARG A 156 5.92 16.09 15.91
CA ARG A 156 5.60 17.52 16.10
C ARG A 156 6.25 18.38 15.03
N GLY A 157 7.53 18.14 14.76
CA GLY A 157 8.27 18.82 13.70
C GLY A 157 7.65 18.61 12.31
N LEU A 158 7.20 17.39 12.01
CA LEU A 158 6.49 17.09 10.75
C LEU A 158 5.18 17.86 10.62
N ILE A 159 4.34 17.85 11.65
CA ILE A 159 3.06 18.57 11.62
C ILE A 159 3.28 20.07 11.48
N ALA A 160 4.24 20.64 12.22
CA ALA A 160 4.62 22.05 12.09
C ALA A 160 5.10 22.39 10.67
N GLU A 161 5.92 21.53 10.08
CA GLU A 161 6.44 21.74 8.73
C GLU A 161 5.36 21.59 7.65
N ILE A 162 4.42 20.65 7.82
CA ILE A 162 3.25 20.53 6.93
C ILE A 162 2.41 21.81 7.00
N ARG A 163 2.11 22.32 8.20
CA ARG A 163 1.38 23.60 8.38
C ARG A 163 2.10 24.75 7.70
N ARG A 164 3.43 24.81 7.82
CA ARG A 164 4.25 25.87 7.21
C ARG A 164 4.22 25.82 5.69
N ARG A 165 4.35 24.63 5.08
CA ARG A 165 4.36 24.46 3.61
C ARG A 165 2.97 24.51 2.99
N SER A 166 1.94 24.14 3.74
CA SER A 166 0.55 24.02 3.31
C SER A 166 -0.41 24.61 4.36
N PRO A 167 -0.44 25.95 4.52
CA PRO A 167 -1.21 26.62 5.57
C PRO A 167 -2.73 26.44 5.44
N LEU A 168 -3.22 26.04 4.26
CA LEU A 168 -4.64 25.76 4.01
C LEU A 168 -5.03 24.30 4.27
N ALA A 169 -4.04 23.43 4.52
CA ALA A 169 -4.27 22.01 4.62
C ALA A 169 -4.90 21.60 5.95
N ARG A 170 -5.97 20.82 5.87
CA ARG A 170 -6.36 19.95 6.97
C ARG A 170 -5.42 18.75 7.00
N ILE A 171 -4.81 18.52 8.15
CA ILE A 171 -3.90 17.41 8.37
C ILE A 171 -4.68 16.27 9.04
N VAL A 172 -4.61 15.09 8.43
CA VAL A 172 -5.16 13.85 8.95
C VAL A 172 -4.01 12.86 9.11
N THR A 173 -3.60 12.62 10.35
CA THR A 173 -2.61 11.60 10.67
C THR A 173 -3.27 10.22 10.68
N VAL A 174 -2.55 9.19 10.25
CA VAL A 174 -3.06 7.82 10.17
C VAL A 174 -2.10 6.90 10.90
N GLY A 175 -2.57 6.29 11.98
CA GLY A 175 -1.78 5.32 12.75
C GLY A 175 -1.65 3.98 12.03
N TYR A 176 -0.69 3.16 12.47
CA TYR A 176 -0.71 1.75 12.08
C TYR A 176 -1.93 1.08 12.72
N GLY A 177 -2.52 0.14 11.98
CA GLY A 177 -3.58 -0.72 12.48
C GLY A 177 -3.01 -1.98 13.10
N THR A 178 -3.83 -3.03 13.11
CA THR A 178 -3.36 -4.32 13.58
C THR A 178 -2.64 -5.08 12.47
N ALA A 179 -1.37 -5.40 12.70
CA ALA A 179 -0.49 -6.09 11.76
C ALA A 179 -0.34 -7.58 12.10
N MET A 180 -0.40 -7.94 13.39
CA MET A 180 -0.25 -9.32 13.86
C MET A 180 -1.55 -9.85 14.45
N PRO A 181 -1.91 -11.13 14.20
CA PRO A 181 -3.05 -11.78 14.83
C PRO A 181 -2.84 -11.96 16.33
N SER A 182 -3.95 -12.02 17.08
CA SER A 182 -3.94 -12.24 18.53
C SER A 182 -3.68 -13.69 18.93
N THR A 183 -3.69 -14.62 17.96
CA THR A 183 -3.49 -16.06 18.15
C THR A 183 -2.40 -16.56 17.20
N ALA A 184 -1.80 -17.70 17.55
CA ALA A 184 -0.76 -18.32 16.72
C ALA A 184 -1.30 -18.66 15.32
N CYS A 185 -0.44 -18.50 14.31
CA CYS A 185 -0.87 -18.44 12.92
C CYS A 185 0.12 -19.15 12.00
N GLU A 186 -0.32 -20.20 11.30
CA GLU A 186 0.56 -20.96 10.39
C GLU A 186 1.11 -20.07 9.26
N ALA A 187 0.34 -19.08 8.81
CA ALA A 187 0.78 -18.09 7.82
C ALA A 187 1.96 -17.21 8.28
N LEU A 188 2.28 -17.24 9.59
CA LEU A 188 3.37 -16.55 10.25
C LEU A 188 4.38 -17.54 10.87
N GLY A 189 4.50 -18.74 10.29
CA GLY A 189 5.51 -19.71 10.66
C GLY A 189 5.29 -20.29 12.06
N THR A 190 6.36 -20.33 12.86
CA THR A 190 6.35 -20.89 14.21
C THR A 190 6.22 -19.84 15.31
N ALA A 191 5.86 -18.60 14.95
CA ALA A 191 5.66 -17.51 15.90
C ALA A 191 4.62 -17.90 16.96
N THR A 192 4.98 -17.74 18.23
CA THR A 192 4.05 -17.92 19.34
C THR A 192 3.15 -16.71 19.50
N GLU A 193 2.07 -16.84 20.26
CA GLU A 193 1.21 -15.69 20.61
C GLU A 193 1.98 -14.59 21.34
N THR A 194 2.99 -14.96 22.13
CA THR A 194 3.85 -13.98 22.81
C THR A 194 4.70 -13.20 21.83
N ASP A 195 5.28 -13.87 20.82
CA ASP A 195 6.06 -13.22 19.77
C ASP A 195 5.20 -12.23 18.97
N LEU A 196 4.01 -12.66 18.56
CA LEU A 196 3.06 -11.85 17.79
C LEU A 196 2.55 -10.65 18.61
N ARG A 197 2.25 -10.86 19.89
CA ARG A 197 1.83 -9.79 20.81
C ARG A 197 2.94 -8.78 21.04
N TYR A 198 4.19 -9.22 21.14
CA TYR A 198 5.33 -8.33 21.25
C TYR A 198 5.47 -7.42 20.03
N VAL A 199 5.46 -8.00 18.82
CA VAL A 199 5.54 -7.23 17.57
C VAL A 199 4.34 -6.28 17.43
N GLN A 200 3.12 -6.75 17.72
CA GLN A 200 1.94 -5.88 17.71
C GLN A 200 2.06 -4.75 18.73
N GLY A 201 2.62 -5.01 19.92
CA GLY A 201 2.84 -3.98 20.93
C GLY A 201 3.78 -2.85 20.48
N LEU A 202 4.76 -3.14 19.63
CA LEU A 202 5.60 -2.10 19.02
C LEU A 202 4.80 -1.27 18.00
N VAL A 203 3.98 -1.92 17.18
CA VAL A 203 3.08 -1.27 16.21
C VAL A 203 2.05 -0.38 16.92
N ASP A 204 1.44 -0.89 17.99
CA ASP A 204 0.49 -0.16 18.83
C ASP A 204 1.15 1.07 19.43
N ARG A 205 2.37 0.93 19.95
CA ARG A 205 3.08 2.05 20.57
C ARG A 205 3.44 3.15 19.57
N LEU A 206 3.84 2.81 18.34
CA LEU A 206 4.02 3.79 17.27
C LEU A 206 2.72 4.56 16.99
N SER A 207 1.62 3.83 16.88
CA SER A 207 0.29 4.40 16.65
C SER A 207 -0.12 5.32 17.80
N ASP A 208 0.09 4.90 19.05
CA ASP A 208 -0.21 5.68 20.26
C ASP A 208 0.64 6.94 20.39
N THR A 209 1.93 6.87 20.05
CA THR A 209 2.81 8.06 20.03
C THR A 209 2.33 9.06 18.99
N LEU A 210 2.00 8.63 17.77
CA LEU A 210 1.45 9.52 16.74
C LEU A 210 0.08 10.08 17.13
N ARG A 211 -0.80 9.26 17.74
CA ARG A 211 -2.12 9.69 18.23
C ARG A 211 -2.02 10.79 19.28
N ARG A 212 -1.10 10.63 20.24
CA ARG A 212 -0.88 11.62 21.30
C ARG A 212 -0.40 12.95 20.70
N VAL A 213 0.60 12.91 19.83
CA VAL A 213 1.07 14.11 19.12
C VAL A 213 -0.05 14.74 18.30
N ALA A 214 -0.83 13.95 17.57
CA ALA A 214 -1.94 14.46 16.77
C ALA A 214 -2.98 15.19 17.64
N SER A 215 -3.30 14.64 18.81
CA SER A 215 -4.21 15.27 19.78
C SER A 215 -3.64 16.58 20.32
N GLU A 216 -2.38 16.60 20.76
CA GLU A 216 -1.74 17.78 21.34
C GLU A 216 -1.52 18.89 20.30
N GLU A 217 -1.25 18.51 19.05
CA GLU A 217 -1.14 19.42 17.93
C GLU A 217 -2.51 19.77 17.32
N ALA A 218 -3.63 19.25 17.85
CA ALA A 218 -4.98 19.49 17.34
C ALA A 218 -5.17 19.19 15.83
N VAL A 219 -4.63 18.06 15.36
CA VAL A 219 -4.89 17.52 14.02
C VAL A 219 -5.70 16.23 14.12
N SER A 220 -6.44 15.88 13.07
CA SER A 220 -7.26 14.66 13.08
C SER A 220 -6.39 13.41 13.06
N PHE A 221 -6.78 12.37 13.79
CA PHE A 221 -6.12 11.07 13.80
C PHE A 221 -7.08 9.96 13.37
N VAL A 222 -6.61 9.06 12.51
CA VAL A 222 -7.33 7.84 12.11
C VAL A 222 -6.76 6.68 12.92
N GLU A 223 -7.55 6.19 13.87
CA GLU A 223 -7.23 4.99 14.64
C GLU A 223 -7.54 3.74 13.81
N MET A 224 -6.51 3.20 13.15
CA MET A 224 -6.64 2.03 12.29
C MET A 224 -6.88 0.73 13.08
N ARG A 225 -6.66 0.71 14.40
CA ARG A 225 -7.00 -0.45 15.25
C ARG A 225 -8.52 -0.60 15.45
N ASP A 226 -9.28 0.46 15.20
CA ASP A 226 -10.76 0.45 15.28
C ASP A 226 -11.43 -0.07 14.00
N LEU A 227 -10.65 -0.51 13.00
CA LEU A 227 -11.19 -1.14 11.79
C LEU A 227 -11.90 -2.45 12.17
N PRO A 228 -13.24 -2.54 12.02
CA PRO A 228 -14.00 -3.67 12.51
C PRO A 228 -13.71 -4.92 11.66
N GLY A 229 -13.55 -6.06 12.32
CA GLY A 229 -13.35 -7.35 11.65
C GLY A 229 -11.89 -7.71 11.36
N TRP A 230 -10.92 -7.01 11.96
CA TRP A 230 -9.52 -7.20 11.60
C TRP A 230 -9.02 -8.63 11.89
N GLN A 231 -9.50 -9.29 12.96
CA GLN A 231 -9.09 -10.66 13.30
C GLN A 231 -9.51 -11.65 12.24
N GLU A 232 -10.74 -11.50 11.74
CA GLU A 232 -11.33 -12.26 10.65
C GLU A 232 -10.62 -12.01 9.31
N HIS A 233 -9.90 -10.89 9.22
CA HIS A 233 -9.13 -10.46 8.06
C HIS A 233 -7.60 -10.43 8.34
N SER A 234 -7.13 -11.08 9.40
CA SER A 234 -5.71 -11.14 9.73
C SER A 234 -4.94 -12.03 8.73
N ALA A 235 -3.63 -12.15 8.90
CA ALA A 235 -2.81 -13.09 8.13
C ALA A 235 -3.29 -14.56 8.24
N CYS A 236 -4.09 -14.91 9.25
CA CYS A 236 -4.62 -16.26 9.43
C CYS A 236 -5.92 -16.51 8.66
N ALA A 237 -6.53 -15.46 8.12
CA ALA A 237 -7.70 -15.59 7.28
C ALA A 237 -7.36 -16.35 5.98
N ALA A 238 -8.41 -16.84 5.30
CA ALA A 238 -8.25 -17.34 3.95
C ALA A 238 -7.58 -16.29 3.05
N PRO A 239 -6.73 -16.66 2.08
CA PRO A 239 -5.95 -15.73 1.28
C PRO A 239 -6.73 -14.55 0.68
N GLU A 240 -7.94 -14.79 0.19
CA GLU A 240 -8.82 -13.80 -0.40
C GLU A 240 -9.46 -12.83 0.62
N ALA A 241 -9.49 -13.20 1.90
CA ALA A 241 -10.04 -12.40 2.99
C ALA A 241 -8.95 -11.64 3.76
N GLN A 242 -7.67 -11.93 3.58
CA GLN A 242 -6.59 -11.24 4.29
C GLN A 242 -6.57 -9.74 3.97
N TRP A 243 -6.65 -8.89 4.99
CA TRP A 243 -6.27 -7.48 4.93
C TRP A 243 -4.77 -7.31 5.10
N ILE A 244 -4.13 -8.12 5.95
CA ILE A 244 -2.68 -8.15 6.12
C ILE A 244 -2.13 -9.48 5.58
N ARG A 245 -1.10 -9.42 4.76
CA ARG A 245 -0.42 -10.60 4.21
C ARG A 245 0.50 -11.24 5.23
N GLY A 246 0.49 -12.57 5.27
CA GLY A 246 1.48 -13.36 6.00
C GLY A 246 2.80 -13.49 5.22
N LEU A 247 3.53 -14.59 5.47
CA LEU A 247 4.76 -14.91 4.74
C LEU A 247 4.51 -15.28 3.27
N GLU A 248 3.32 -15.81 2.96
CA GLU A 248 2.86 -15.99 1.59
C GLU A 248 1.94 -14.81 1.22
N THR A 249 2.25 -14.14 0.12
CA THR A 249 1.53 -12.92 -0.30
C THR A 249 0.45 -13.22 -1.33
N HIS A 250 0.42 -14.44 -1.87
CA HIS A 250 -0.56 -14.87 -2.86
C HIS A 250 -0.59 -14.00 -4.12
N GLY A 251 0.53 -13.33 -4.43
CA GLY A 251 0.67 -12.44 -5.58
C GLY A 251 -0.03 -11.09 -5.41
N ASP A 252 -0.40 -10.72 -4.19
CA ASP A 252 -1.04 -9.43 -3.89
C ASP A 252 -0.35 -8.79 -2.68
N GLY A 253 0.46 -7.77 -2.95
CA GLY A 253 1.24 -7.09 -1.93
C GLY A 253 2.55 -7.79 -1.58
N VAL A 254 3.17 -7.34 -0.50
CA VAL A 254 4.38 -7.93 0.09
C VAL A 254 4.08 -8.49 1.47
N GLN A 255 5.05 -9.24 2.03
CA GLN A 255 4.89 -9.89 3.34
C GLN A 255 4.64 -8.87 4.45
N LEU A 256 3.77 -9.21 5.39
CA LEU A 256 3.46 -8.39 6.58
C LEU A 256 2.95 -6.98 6.24
N HIS A 257 2.33 -6.81 5.07
CA HIS A 257 1.76 -5.54 4.62
C HIS A 257 0.29 -5.68 4.25
N PRO A 258 -0.44 -4.56 4.14
CA PRO A 258 -1.79 -4.60 3.65
C PRO A 258 -1.87 -5.20 2.23
N SER A 259 -2.88 -6.03 2.00
CA SER A 259 -3.28 -6.52 0.69
C SER A 259 -4.07 -5.45 -0.07
N ALA A 260 -4.44 -5.69 -1.33
CA ALA A 260 -5.38 -4.83 -2.03
C ALA A 260 -6.72 -4.69 -1.28
N LEU A 261 -7.21 -5.78 -0.67
CA LEU A 261 -8.44 -5.74 0.13
C LEU A 261 -8.25 -4.91 1.41
N GLY A 262 -7.09 -5.05 2.06
CA GLY A 262 -6.73 -4.24 3.22
C GLY A 262 -6.67 -2.74 2.88
N MET A 263 -6.09 -2.38 1.74
CA MET A 263 -6.04 -0.99 1.27
C MET A 263 -7.44 -0.40 1.02
N VAL A 264 -8.39 -1.20 0.53
CA VAL A 264 -9.80 -0.78 0.39
C VAL A 264 -10.44 -0.54 1.76
N ALA A 265 -10.22 -1.42 2.73
CA ALA A 265 -10.73 -1.27 4.08
C ALA A 265 -10.16 -0.01 4.77
N MET A 266 -8.84 0.19 4.67
CA MET A 266 -8.15 1.38 5.16
C MET A 266 -8.69 2.66 4.51
N ALA A 267 -8.90 2.66 3.19
CA ALA A 267 -9.45 3.81 2.48
C ALA A 267 -10.85 4.19 2.99
N GLY A 268 -11.71 3.18 3.18
CA GLY A 268 -13.06 3.38 3.73
C GLY A 268 -13.02 3.97 5.15
N HIS A 269 -12.09 3.52 5.99
CA HIS A 269 -11.94 4.04 7.35
C HIS A 269 -11.41 5.48 7.37
N VAL A 270 -10.40 5.78 6.57
CA VAL A 270 -9.86 7.15 6.40
C VAL A 270 -10.94 8.10 5.88
N LEU A 271 -11.73 7.68 4.88
CA LEU A 271 -12.84 8.48 4.34
C LEU A 271 -13.87 8.85 5.41
N LYS A 272 -14.25 7.90 6.28
CA LYS A 272 -15.17 8.19 7.40
C LYS A 272 -14.65 9.32 8.27
N THR A 273 -13.38 9.26 8.69
CA THR A 273 -12.77 10.33 9.50
C THR A 273 -12.68 11.65 8.74
N ILE A 274 -12.26 11.61 7.47
CA ILE A 274 -12.14 12.81 6.62
C ILE A 274 -13.50 13.51 6.48
N THR A 275 -14.57 12.75 6.28
CA THR A 275 -15.93 13.28 6.08
C THR A 275 -16.57 13.75 7.40
N ALA A 276 -16.39 13.02 8.50
CA ALA A 276 -16.89 13.41 9.81
C ALA A 276 -16.26 14.71 10.35
N ALA A 277 -15.02 14.99 9.95
CA ALA A 277 -14.31 16.22 10.32
C ALA A 277 -14.65 17.44 9.43
N ARG A 278 -15.54 17.32 8.44
CA ARG A 278 -16.02 18.48 7.67
C ARG A 278 -17.10 19.21 8.50
N PRO A 279 -17.06 20.55 8.62
CA PRO A 279 -18.24 21.28 9.05
C PRO A 279 -19.42 20.89 8.17
N ALA A 280 -20.59 20.64 8.78
CA ALA A 280 -21.82 20.46 8.02
C ALA A 280 -21.98 21.68 7.07
N PRO A 281 -22.39 21.48 5.81
CA PRO A 281 -22.76 22.61 4.97
C PRO A 281 -23.81 23.46 5.71
N PRO A 282 -23.80 24.80 5.57
CA PRO A 282 -24.87 25.63 6.12
C PRO A 282 -26.19 25.05 5.65
N ALA A 283 -27.15 24.90 6.58
CA ALA A 283 -28.50 24.52 6.20
C ALA A 283 -29.01 25.58 5.21
N GLU A 284 -29.11 25.23 3.93
CA GLU A 284 -29.94 25.99 3.02
C GLU A 284 -31.35 26.00 3.64
N SER A 285 -31.82 27.19 3.97
CA SER A 285 -33.16 27.44 4.49
C SER A 285 -34.18 27.09 3.41
N GLN A 286 -34.50 25.81 3.31
CA GLN A 286 -35.66 25.37 2.55
C GLN A 286 -36.92 25.84 3.28
N PRO A 287 -37.89 26.49 2.59
CA PRO A 287 -39.17 26.80 3.20
C PRO A 287 -39.88 25.50 3.60
N LEU A 288 -40.51 25.51 4.78
CA LEU A 288 -41.28 24.39 5.32
C LEU A 288 -42.24 23.81 4.26
N PRO A 289 -42.21 22.49 3.99
CA PRO A 289 -43.19 21.88 3.10
C PRO A 289 -44.56 21.87 3.77
N SER A 290 -45.58 22.31 3.03
CA SER A 290 -46.98 22.17 3.40
C SER A 290 -47.36 20.68 3.51
N ALA A 291 -48.26 20.36 4.44
CA ALA A 291 -48.66 19.00 4.77
C ALA A 291 -49.08 18.16 3.54
N PRO A 292 -48.76 16.85 3.50
CA PRO A 292 -49.01 16.02 2.32
C PRO A 292 -50.47 15.57 2.24
N PRO A 293 -51.05 15.42 1.03
CA PRO A 293 -52.25 14.64 0.84
C PRO A 293 -51.92 13.15 0.82
N VAL A 294 -52.83 12.36 1.39
CA VAL A 294 -52.81 10.89 1.40
C VAL A 294 -52.96 10.36 -0.03
N THR A 295 -52.13 9.41 -0.48
CA THR A 295 -52.53 8.37 -1.46
C THR A 295 -51.49 7.23 -1.64
N SER A 296 -52.01 6.00 -1.47
CA SER A 296 -51.77 4.71 -2.13
C SER A 296 -50.37 4.06 -2.26
N PRO A 297 -50.28 2.70 -2.16
CA PRO A 297 -49.03 1.97 -2.04
C PRO A 297 -48.30 1.81 -3.39
N LYS A 298 -46.96 1.95 -3.35
CA LYS A 298 -46.07 1.82 -4.50
C LYS A 298 -45.88 0.36 -4.97
N PRO A 299 -45.65 0.11 -6.26
CA PRO A 299 -45.36 -1.24 -6.78
C PRO A 299 -43.96 -1.71 -6.38
N VAL A 300 -43.83 -3.01 -6.12
CA VAL A 300 -42.56 -3.69 -5.84
C VAL A 300 -41.66 -3.69 -7.10
N PRO A 301 -40.37 -3.33 -7.00
CA PRO A 301 -39.47 -3.33 -8.14
C PRO A 301 -38.96 -4.74 -8.50
N SER A 302 -38.85 -4.98 -9.82
CA SER A 302 -38.23 -6.17 -10.42
C SER A 302 -36.71 -6.23 -10.20
N PRO A 303 -36.09 -7.42 -10.28
CA PRO A 303 -34.71 -7.65 -9.84
C PRO A 303 -33.65 -7.08 -10.80
N ALA A 304 -32.54 -6.65 -10.19
CA ALA A 304 -31.34 -6.08 -10.80
C ALA A 304 -30.61 -7.04 -11.77
N PRO A 305 -29.80 -6.53 -12.71
CA PRO A 305 -29.14 -7.34 -13.74
C PRO A 305 -28.13 -8.32 -13.12
N THR A 306 -28.23 -9.58 -13.54
CA THR A 306 -27.36 -10.68 -13.12
C THR A 306 -25.89 -10.39 -13.41
N ALA A 307 -25.06 -10.45 -12.36
CA ALA A 307 -23.61 -10.36 -12.43
C ALA A 307 -23.04 -11.36 -13.45
N LYS A 308 -22.02 -10.95 -14.22
CA LYS A 308 -21.33 -11.84 -15.16
C LYS A 308 -20.78 -13.06 -14.39
N PRO A 309 -20.99 -14.29 -14.86
CA PRO A 309 -20.55 -15.48 -14.15
C PRO A 309 -19.03 -15.48 -14.00
N VAL A 310 -18.56 -15.66 -12.76
CA VAL A 310 -17.14 -15.79 -12.44
C VAL A 310 -16.59 -17.04 -13.14
N PRO A 311 -15.50 -16.93 -13.93
CA PRO A 311 -14.97 -18.08 -14.65
C PRO A 311 -14.48 -19.15 -13.67
N THR A 312 -14.93 -20.38 -13.91
CA THR A 312 -14.60 -21.56 -13.10
C THR A 312 -13.09 -21.84 -13.12
N SER A 313 -12.60 -22.57 -12.12
CA SER A 313 -11.19 -23.02 -12.08
C SER A 313 -10.75 -23.74 -13.35
N ALA A 314 -11.64 -24.52 -13.98
CA ALA A 314 -11.37 -25.20 -15.25
C ALA A 314 -11.19 -24.20 -16.42
N GLN A 315 -12.04 -23.18 -16.50
CA GLN A 315 -11.92 -22.12 -17.51
C GLN A 315 -10.66 -21.29 -17.32
N ARG A 316 -10.32 -20.93 -16.08
CA ARG A 316 -9.08 -20.20 -15.75
C ARG A 316 -7.83 -21.01 -16.09
N LEU A 317 -7.80 -22.31 -15.77
CA LEU A 317 -6.73 -23.22 -16.19
C LEU A 317 -6.63 -23.35 -17.71
N GLY A 318 -7.75 -23.37 -18.42
CA GLY A 318 -7.80 -23.35 -19.89
C GLY A 318 -7.17 -22.09 -20.47
N ALA A 319 -7.56 -20.92 -19.97
CA ALA A 319 -7.00 -19.63 -20.38
C ALA A 319 -5.50 -19.52 -20.05
N ALA A 320 -5.05 -20.04 -18.92
CA ALA A 320 -3.62 -20.06 -18.58
C ALA A 320 -2.81 -21.00 -19.48
N VAL A 321 -3.37 -22.17 -19.81
CA VAL A 321 -2.72 -23.12 -20.73
C VAL A 321 -2.49 -22.51 -22.11
N SER A 322 -3.45 -21.73 -22.63
CA SER A 322 -3.34 -21.15 -23.97
C SER A 322 -2.21 -20.12 -24.11
N THR A 323 -1.78 -19.49 -23.01
CA THR A 323 -0.67 -18.52 -23.00
C THR A 323 0.69 -19.14 -22.78
N LEU A 324 0.78 -20.43 -22.43
CA LEU A 324 2.05 -21.09 -22.18
C LEU A 324 2.92 -21.22 -23.43
N ARG A 325 4.20 -20.85 -23.30
CA ARG A 325 5.21 -21.02 -24.35
C ARG A 325 6.49 -21.58 -23.76
N LEU A 326 7.16 -22.45 -24.52
CA LEU A 326 8.51 -22.93 -24.22
C LEU A 326 9.47 -22.31 -25.24
N ARG A 327 10.48 -21.59 -24.76
CA ARG A 327 11.59 -21.11 -25.59
C ARG A 327 12.87 -21.85 -25.25
N ALA A 328 13.65 -22.17 -26.28
CA ALA A 328 14.91 -22.87 -26.17
C ALA A 328 15.98 -22.08 -26.92
N VAL A 329 16.86 -21.40 -26.18
CA VAL A 329 17.79 -20.39 -26.71
C VAL A 329 19.23 -20.81 -26.45
N CYS A 330 20.11 -20.56 -27.42
CA CYS A 330 21.55 -20.72 -27.25
C CYS A 330 22.20 -19.36 -27.03
N SER A 331 23.06 -19.22 -26.02
CA SER A 331 23.76 -17.97 -25.70
C SER A 331 25.23 -18.21 -25.36
N GLY A 332 26.03 -17.15 -25.43
CA GLY A 332 27.47 -17.18 -25.14
C GLY A 332 28.37 -17.59 -26.32
N PRO A 333 29.70 -17.47 -26.15
CA PRO A 333 30.69 -17.75 -27.19
C PRO A 333 30.80 -19.25 -27.47
N ARG A 334 31.35 -19.63 -28.64
CA ARG A 334 31.35 -21.02 -29.15
C ARG A 334 32.03 -22.01 -28.17
N ALA A 335 33.08 -21.59 -27.48
CA ALA A 335 33.83 -22.42 -26.53
C ALA A 335 33.07 -22.74 -25.23
N SER A 336 32.11 -21.89 -24.81
CA SER A 336 31.39 -22.02 -23.54
C SER A 336 29.87 -21.88 -23.70
N ARG A 337 29.35 -22.24 -24.88
CA ARG A 337 27.96 -21.99 -25.27
C ARG A 337 26.96 -22.66 -24.32
N ARG A 338 25.93 -21.93 -23.91
CA ARG A 338 24.88 -22.39 -22.99
C ARG A 338 23.55 -22.55 -23.70
N VAL A 339 22.74 -23.47 -23.20
CA VAL A 339 21.35 -23.70 -23.62
C VAL A 339 20.44 -23.28 -22.47
N THR A 340 19.51 -22.39 -22.75
CA THR A 340 18.47 -21.96 -21.81
C THR A 340 17.11 -22.43 -22.31
N LEU A 341 16.40 -23.21 -21.49
CA LEU A 341 15.00 -23.54 -21.67
C LEU A 341 14.18 -22.69 -20.70
N ARG A 342 13.22 -21.93 -21.21
CA ARG A 342 12.38 -21.03 -20.42
C ARG A 342 10.92 -21.23 -20.74
N ILE A 343 10.10 -21.38 -19.70
CA ILE A 343 8.64 -21.35 -19.82
C ILE A 343 8.16 -19.92 -19.54
N SER A 344 7.22 -19.43 -20.33
CA SER A 344 6.54 -18.14 -20.14
C SER A 344 5.04 -18.29 -20.28
N GLY A 345 4.27 -17.35 -19.73
CA GLY A 345 2.80 -17.41 -19.69
C GLY A 345 2.28 -18.27 -18.53
N GLY A 346 1.04 -18.75 -18.62
CA GLY A 346 0.44 -19.57 -17.57
C GLY A 346 -0.21 -18.80 -16.41
N HIS A 347 -0.29 -17.46 -16.52
CA HIS A 347 -1.01 -16.57 -15.59
C HIS A 347 -0.72 -16.85 -14.10
N GLY A 348 0.53 -17.15 -13.75
CA GLY A 348 0.92 -17.46 -12.37
C GLY A 348 0.41 -18.80 -11.83
N LEU A 349 -0.28 -19.62 -12.64
CA LEU A 349 -0.85 -20.90 -12.22
C LEU A 349 0.12 -22.08 -12.35
N VAL A 350 1.30 -21.90 -12.96
CA VAL A 350 2.31 -22.96 -13.07
C VAL A 350 2.87 -23.29 -11.69
N ARG A 351 2.88 -24.59 -11.34
CA ARG A 351 3.39 -25.11 -10.05
C ARG A 351 4.56 -26.07 -10.22
N GLY A 352 4.81 -26.52 -11.44
CA GLY A 352 5.95 -27.38 -11.71
C GLY A 352 6.16 -27.59 -13.19
N SER A 353 7.41 -27.83 -13.54
CA SER A 353 7.83 -28.16 -14.89
C SER A 353 8.85 -29.29 -14.88
N THR A 354 8.83 -30.10 -15.94
CA THR A 354 9.85 -31.12 -16.19
C THR A 354 10.39 -30.90 -17.59
N PHE A 355 11.64 -30.43 -17.67
CA PHE A 355 12.34 -30.19 -18.92
C PHE A 355 12.94 -31.47 -19.47
N ARG A 356 12.81 -31.66 -20.78
CA ARG A 356 13.31 -32.82 -21.51
C ARG A 356 13.99 -32.39 -22.81
N LEU A 357 14.96 -33.18 -23.23
CA LEU A 357 15.51 -33.16 -24.59
C LEU A 357 15.31 -34.55 -25.18
N GLY A 358 14.48 -34.65 -26.21
CA GLY A 358 13.99 -35.95 -26.69
C GLY A 358 13.24 -36.71 -25.60
N ARG A 359 13.66 -37.95 -25.32
CA ARG A 359 13.03 -38.80 -24.29
C ARG A 359 13.56 -38.54 -22.88
N SER A 360 14.74 -37.93 -22.75
CA SER A 360 15.46 -37.80 -21.49
C SER A 360 14.99 -36.59 -20.69
N VAL A 361 14.73 -36.79 -19.39
CA VAL A 361 14.52 -35.69 -18.43
C VAL A 361 15.87 -35.08 -18.08
N ILE A 362 15.96 -33.76 -18.18
CA ILE A 362 17.21 -33.03 -17.87
C ILE A 362 17.10 -32.15 -16.64
N ALA A 363 15.87 -31.78 -16.24
CA ALA A 363 15.60 -31.13 -14.97
C ALA A 363 14.11 -31.23 -14.62
N ARG A 364 13.82 -31.17 -13.32
CA ARG A 364 12.51 -30.81 -12.78
C ARG A 364 12.68 -29.50 -12.03
N ASP A 365 11.68 -28.64 -12.14
CA ASP A 365 11.68 -27.35 -11.49
C ASP A 365 10.30 -27.05 -10.94
N THR A 366 10.22 -26.78 -9.64
CA THR A 366 9.00 -26.43 -8.92
C THR A 366 8.95 -24.95 -8.54
N ARG A 367 10.00 -24.17 -8.86
CA ARG A 367 10.09 -22.76 -8.50
C ARG A 367 10.13 -21.87 -9.75
N ALA A 368 9.35 -20.79 -9.73
CA ALA A 368 9.46 -19.75 -10.74
C ALA A 368 10.87 -19.13 -10.68
N PRO A 369 11.45 -18.71 -11.83
CA PRO A 369 10.82 -18.47 -13.13
C PRO A 369 10.84 -19.66 -14.10
N PHE A 370 10.91 -20.92 -13.64
CA PHE A 370 10.90 -22.14 -14.48
C PHE A 370 11.83 -22.02 -15.68
N THR A 371 13.11 -21.82 -15.38
CA THR A 371 14.16 -21.57 -16.36
C THR A 371 15.37 -22.44 -16.07
N LEU A 372 15.75 -23.26 -17.05
CA LEU A 372 16.90 -24.14 -16.96
C LEU A 372 18.02 -23.66 -17.89
N THR A 373 19.18 -23.34 -17.34
CA THR A 373 20.37 -23.02 -18.13
C THR A 373 21.49 -24.05 -17.90
N ARG A 374 21.96 -24.70 -18.97
CA ARG A 374 23.02 -25.72 -18.93
C ARG A 374 24.07 -25.50 -20.00
N SER A 375 25.29 -26.02 -19.77
CA SER A 375 26.35 -26.02 -20.78
C SER A 375 25.98 -26.92 -21.96
N SER A 376 26.19 -26.43 -23.19
CA SER A 376 25.94 -27.23 -24.41
C SER A 376 26.87 -28.43 -24.53
N SER A 377 28.13 -28.32 -24.09
CA SER A 377 29.09 -29.43 -24.13
C SER A 377 28.67 -30.57 -23.17
N ALA A 378 28.17 -30.22 -21.99
CA ALA A 378 27.62 -31.18 -21.03
C ALA A 378 26.39 -31.92 -21.60
N LEU A 379 25.50 -31.20 -22.30
CA LEU A 379 24.31 -31.78 -22.93
C LEU A 379 24.62 -32.61 -24.19
N LYS A 380 25.74 -32.35 -24.89
CA LYS A 380 26.19 -33.16 -26.04
C LYS A 380 26.81 -34.49 -25.62
N ARG A 381 27.58 -34.50 -24.53
CA ARG A 381 28.25 -35.72 -24.02
C ARG A 381 27.29 -36.84 -23.63
N THR A 382 26.07 -36.49 -23.23
CA THR A 382 25.00 -37.43 -22.87
C THR A 382 24.18 -37.95 -24.06
N LYS A 383 24.56 -37.60 -25.31
CA LYS A 383 23.89 -38.03 -26.56
C LYS A 383 22.37 -37.75 -26.61
N PHE A 384 21.88 -36.69 -25.96
CA PHE A 384 20.45 -36.35 -26.02
C PHE A 384 20.03 -35.99 -27.45
N ARG A 385 19.27 -36.87 -28.12
CA ARG A 385 18.73 -36.66 -29.48
C ARG A 385 17.27 -36.22 -29.40
N GLY A 386 16.89 -35.16 -30.12
CA GLY A 386 15.50 -34.71 -30.24
C GLY A 386 15.24 -33.24 -29.84
N ALA A 387 13.97 -32.84 -29.98
CA ALA A 387 13.45 -31.51 -29.66
C ALA A 387 13.42 -31.23 -28.14
N ALA A 388 13.34 -29.96 -27.77
CA ALA A 388 13.11 -29.57 -26.39
C ALA A 388 11.62 -29.69 -26.05
N SER A 389 11.30 -30.20 -24.87
CA SER A 389 9.92 -30.22 -24.38
C SER A 389 9.87 -30.00 -22.88
N ALA A 390 8.74 -29.48 -22.40
CA ALA A 390 8.49 -29.31 -20.98
C ALA A 390 7.08 -29.79 -20.63
N ARG A 391 6.97 -30.73 -19.69
CA ARG A 391 5.68 -31.03 -19.06
C ARG A 391 5.44 -30.00 -17.98
N VAL A 392 4.38 -29.21 -18.09
CA VAL A 392 4.03 -28.11 -17.19
C VAL A 392 2.75 -28.47 -16.45
N VAL A 393 2.75 -28.33 -15.14
CA VAL A 393 1.57 -28.56 -14.28
C VAL A 393 1.07 -27.22 -13.78
N LEU A 394 -0.20 -26.93 -14.00
CA LEU A 394 -0.90 -25.74 -13.52
C LEU A 394 -1.92 -26.13 -12.44
N ARG A 395 -2.15 -25.24 -11.46
CA ARG A 395 -3.18 -25.42 -10.41
C ARG A 395 -3.93 -24.12 -10.15
N HIS A 396 -5.24 -24.22 -9.91
CA HIS A 396 -6.12 -23.14 -9.47
C HIS A 396 -7.19 -23.73 -8.54
N GLY A 397 -7.14 -23.38 -7.24
CA GLY A 397 -7.88 -24.09 -6.20
C GLY A 397 -7.48 -25.58 -6.15
N THR A 398 -8.47 -26.48 -6.11
CA THR A 398 -8.27 -27.93 -6.15
C THR A 398 -8.05 -28.48 -7.56
N ALA A 399 -8.37 -27.71 -8.60
CA ALA A 399 -8.24 -28.15 -9.99
C ALA A 399 -6.77 -28.10 -10.44
N SER A 400 -6.34 -29.13 -11.19
CA SER A 400 -5.00 -29.18 -11.77
C SER A 400 -5.05 -29.62 -13.23
N ARG A 401 -4.10 -29.11 -14.03
CA ARG A 401 -3.97 -29.49 -15.44
C ARG A 401 -2.51 -29.61 -15.81
N ALA A 402 -2.15 -30.70 -16.48
CA ALA A 402 -0.80 -30.90 -17.01
C ALA A 402 -0.79 -30.79 -18.53
N VAL A 403 0.15 -30.04 -19.09
CA VAL A 403 0.30 -29.86 -20.54
C VAL A 403 1.74 -30.06 -20.98
N MET A 404 1.95 -30.50 -22.21
CA MET A 404 3.27 -30.70 -22.79
C MET A 404 3.56 -29.58 -23.79
N LEU A 405 4.58 -28.76 -23.50
CA LEU A 405 5.09 -27.76 -24.42
C LEU A 405 6.25 -28.35 -25.23
N ARG A 406 6.39 -27.92 -26.48
CA ARG A 406 7.50 -28.31 -27.36
C ARG A 406 8.17 -27.07 -27.94
N ALA A 407 9.47 -27.15 -28.14
CA ALA A 407 10.26 -26.16 -28.83
C ALA A 407 11.26 -26.86 -29.76
N PRO A 408 11.65 -26.25 -30.89
CA PRO A 408 12.66 -26.82 -31.77
C PRO A 408 13.96 -27.15 -31.04
N ARG A 409 14.72 -28.12 -31.56
CA ARG A 409 16.03 -28.44 -31.00
C ARG A 409 16.94 -27.21 -31.09
N PRO A 410 17.55 -26.77 -29.97
CA PRO A 410 18.47 -25.62 -29.95
C PRO A 410 19.60 -25.79 -30.97
N GLY A 411 19.89 -24.75 -31.75
CA GLY A 411 20.88 -24.81 -32.84
C GLY A 411 22.27 -25.23 -32.38
N CYS A 412 22.70 -24.79 -31.19
CA CYS A 412 23.99 -25.18 -30.61
C CYS A 412 24.06 -26.65 -30.15
N LEU A 413 22.93 -27.37 -30.12
CA LEU A 413 22.87 -28.81 -29.86
C LEU A 413 22.70 -29.64 -31.14
N ARG A 414 22.60 -28.98 -32.30
CA ARG A 414 22.63 -29.66 -33.59
C ARG A 414 24.04 -30.14 -33.91
#